data_AF-F8E1G1-F1
#
_entry.id   AF-F8E1G1-F1
#
_cell.length_a   1.000
_cell.length_b   1.000
_cell.length_c   1.000
_cell.angle_alpha   90.00
_cell.angle_beta   90.00
_cell.angle_gamma   90.00
#
_symmetry.space_group_name_H-M   'P 1'
#
loop_
_entity.id
_entity.type
_entity.pdbx_description
1 polymer ?
#
loop_
_entity_poly.entity_id
_entity_poly.type
_entity_poly.pdbx_seq_one_letter_code
_entity_poly.pdbx_strand_id
1 'polypeptide(L)'
;MERIAQHFSDQITKWTHGRRGYILSIDQGTTSTRCIIFDAEGRIVSTSQLEHEQFFPQPGWVEHDPEEIRRNTRRVMADAAAELDINTEDIAAVGITNQRETTII
;
A
#
# COMPACT_ATOMS: atom_id res chain seq x y z
N MET A 1 18.78 -37.02 5.68
CA MET A 1 17.36 -37.16 6.08
C MET A 1 16.78 -35.82 6.56
N GLU A 2 17.45 -35.08 7.45
CA GLU A 2 17.02 -33.74 7.89
C GLU A 2 16.90 -32.71 6.75
N ARG A 3 17.84 -32.65 5.80
CA ARG A 3 17.75 -31.73 4.64
C ARG A 3 16.53 -31.98 3.74
N ILE A 4 16.06 -33.22 3.67
CA ILE A 4 14.87 -33.58 2.87
C ILE A 4 13.61 -33.19 3.65
N ALA A 5 13.59 -33.40 4.97
CA ALA A 5 12.51 -32.98 5.85
C ALA A 5 12.37 -31.45 5.90
N GLN A 6 13.48 -30.72 5.94
CA GLN A 6 13.47 -29.26 5.91
C GLN A 6 12.97 -28.73 4.56
N HIS A 7 13.47 -29.28 3.44
CA HIS A 7 12.99 -28.92 2.11
C HIS A 7 11.50 -29.22 1.91
N PHE A 8 11.01 -30.35 2.44
CA PHE A 8 9.59 -30.68 2.44
C PHE A 8 8.78 -29.77 3.36
N SER A 9 9.31 -29.39 4.54
CA SER A 9 8.67 -28.43 5.44
C SER A 9 8.59 -27.05 4.81
N ASP A 10 9.64 -26.58 4.13
CA ASP A 10 9.67 -25.29 3.44
C ASP A 10 8.72 -25.30 2.24
N GLN A 11 8.66 -26.39 1.48
CA GLN A 11 7.66 -26.56 0.42
C GLN A 11 6.25 -26.61 0.99
N ILE A 12 5.98 -27.43 2.01
CA ILE A 12 4.67 -27.52 2.65
C ILE A 12 4.26 -26.17 3.22
N THR A 13 5.17 -25.42 3.84
CA THR A 13 4.92 -24.05 4.33
C THR A 13 4.52 -23.12 3.18
N LYS A 14 5.18 -23.23 2.03
CA LYS A 14 4.83 -22.52 0.79
C LYS A 14 3.46 -22.91 0.22
N TRP A 15 2.99 -24.14 0.47
CA TRP A 15 1.68 -24.66 0.04
C TRP A 15 0.57 -24.49 1.09
N THR A 16 0.88 -24.45 2.39
CA THR A 16 -0.07 -24.31 3.51
C THR A 16 -0.27 -22.87 3.96
N HIS A 17 0.64 -21.95 3.61
CA HIS A 17 0.38 -20.50 3.60
C HIS A 17 -0.39 -20.05 2.35
N GLY A 18 -0.99 -21.00 1.61
CA GLY A 18 -1.65 -20.79 0.33
C GLY A 18 -2.32 -19.43 0.20
N ARG A 19 -1.65 -18.52 -0.52
CA ARG A 19 -2.21 -17.30 -1.13
C ARG A 19 -3.26 -16.59 -0.27
N ARG A 20 -2.97 -16.34 1.01
CA ARG A 20 -3.74 -15.33 1.77
C ARG A 20 -3.27 -13.97 1.29
N GLY A 21 -3.67 -13.64 0.07
CA GLY A 21 -3.17 -12.45 -0.59
C GLY A 21 -3.62 -11.23 0.18
N TYR A 22 -2.66 -10.38 0.52
CA TYR A 22 -2.92 -9.14 1.20
C TYR A 22 -3.74 -8.21 0.31
N ILE A 23 -4.57 -7.38 0.92
CA ILE A 23 -5.21 -6.28 0.23
C ILE A 23 -4.43 -5.02 0.54
N LEU A 24 -3.88 -4.38 -0.49
CA LEU A 24 -3.27 -3.07 -0.37
C LEU A 24 -4.32 -2.00 -0.66
N SER A 25 -4.50 -1.03 0.24
CA SER A 25 -5.39 0.10 0.04
C SER A 25 -4.59 1.39 -0.07
N ILE A 26 -4.80 2.13 -1.15
CA ILE A 26 -4.31 3.50 -1.32
C ILE A 26 -5.44 4.44 -0.91
N ASP A 27 -5.18 5.26 0.10
CA ASP A 27 -6.06 6.32 0.59
C ASP A 27 -5.42 7.67 0.30
N GLN A 28 -5.79 8.26 -0.83
CA GLN A 28 -5.31 9.58 -1.27
C GLN A 28 -6.25 10.64 -0.69
N GLY A 29 -5.95 11.13 0.52
CA GLY A 29 -6.70 12.19 1.17
C GLY A 29 -6.29 13.59 0.69
N THR A 30 -6.93 14.61 1.25
CA THR A 30 -6.67 16.01 0.88
C THR A 30 -5.34 16.55 1.40
N THR A 31 -4.82 16.01 2.49
CA THR A 31 -3.58 16.48 3.13
C THR A 31 -2.44 15.47 3.05
N SER A 32 -2.76 14.20 2.77
CA SER A 32 -1.77 13.12 2.76
C SER A 32 -2.17 11.97 1.85
N THR A 33 -1.20 11.15 1.48
CA THR A 33 -1.39 9.86 0.82
C THR A 33 -1.01 8.76 1.80
N ARG A 34 -1.86 7.75 1.95
CA ARG A 34 -1.63 6.61 2.85
C ARG A 34 -1.73 5.30 2.08
N CYS A 35 -0.89 4.35 2.45
CA CYS A 35 -1.02 2.94 2.09
C CYS A 35 -1.34 2.14 3.36
N ILE A 36 -2.36 1.30 3.31
CA ILE A 36 -2.72 0.37 4.38
C ILE A 36 -2.77 -1.04 3.80
N ILE A 37 -2.09 -1.99 4.44
CA ILE A 37 -2.11 -3.40 4.03
C ILE A 37 -2.96 -4.19 5.02
N PHE A 38 -3.90 -4.97 4.49
CA PHE A 38 -4.82 -5.81 5.25
C PHE A 38 -4.54 -7.30 5.03
N ASP A 39 -4.64 -8.08 6.11
CA ASP A 39 -4.67 -9.55 6.03
C ASP A 39 -6.04 -10.08 5.53
N ALA A 40 -6.13 -11.39 5.35
CA ALA A 40 -7.35 -12.06 4.88
C ALA A 40 -8.54 -11.96 5.85
N GLU A 41 -8.30 -11.60 7.11
CA GLU A 41 -9.34 -11.35 8.10
C GLU A 41 -9.70 -9.86 8.23
N GLY A 42 -9.12 -9.00 7.38
CA GLY A 42 -9.38 -7.57 7.35
C GLY A 42 -8.67 -6.77 8.44
N ARG A 43 -7.64 -7.33 9.08
CA ARG A 43 -6.82 -6.60 10.07
C ARG A 43 -5.75 -5.79 9.37
N ILE A 44 -5.48 -4.59 9.89
CA ILE A 44 -4.35 -3.77 9.45
C ILE A 44 -3.06 -4.45 9.92
N VAL A 45 -2.18 -4.77 8.98
CA VAL A 45 -0.88 -5.40 9.26
C VAL A 45 0.30 -4.49 8.96
N SER A 46 0.14 -3.47 8.10
CA SER A 46 1.13 -2.41 7.90
C SER A 46 0.46 -1.12 7.42
N THR A 47 1.07 0.02 7.71
CA THR A 47 0.63 1.33 7.27
C THR A 47 1.82 2.25 6.97
N SER A 48 1.72 3.05 5.92
CA SER A 48 2.65 4.15 5.63
C SER A 48 1.89 5.37 5.15
N GLN A 49 2.36 6.56 5.50
CA GLN A 49 1.69 7.83 5.20
C GLN A 49 2.69 8.94 4.92
N LEU A 50 2.40 9.77 3.92
CA LEU A 50 3.14 11.00 3.62
C LEU A 50 2.19 12.16 3.34
N GLU A 51 2.47 13.31 3.95
CA GLU A 51 1.79 14.57 3.63
C GLU A 51 2.27 15.10 2.27
N HIS A 52 1.41 15.89 1.61
CA HIS A 52 1.77 16.64 0.40
C HIS A 52 1.40 18.11 0.57
N GLU A 53 2.13 18.97 -0.14
CA GLU A 53 1.99 20.41 -0.03
C GLU A 53 0.59 20.89 -0.46
N GLN A 54 0.07 21.90 0.24
CA GLN A 54 -1.18 22.56 -0.09
C GLN A 54 -0.85 23.92 -0.70
N PHE A 55 -1.14 24.11 -1.98
CA PHE A 55 -0.86 25.37 -2.68
C PHE A 55 -2.07 26.31 -2.59
N PHE A 56 -1.81 27.57 -2.20
CA PHE A 56 -2.84 28.61 -2.05
C PHE A 56 -2.50 29.85 -2.89
N PRO A 57 -2.56 29.78 -4.23
CA PRO A 57 -2.14 30.89 -5.09
C PRO A 57 -3.04 32.13 -4.96
N GLN A 58 -4.31 31.95 -4.57
CA GLN A 58 -5.28 33.02 -4.36
C GLN A 58 -6.21 32.69 -3.17
N PRO A 59 -6.85 33.68 -2.53
CA PRO A 59 -7.83 33.43 -1.48
C PRO A 59 -8.96 32.49 -1.95
N GLY A 60 -9.16 31.40 -1.20
CA GLY A 60 -10.18 30.39 -1.50
C GLY A 60 -9.78 29.34 -2.55
N TRP A 61 -8.57 29.44 -3.13
CA TRP A 61 -8.05 28.43 -4.05
C TRP A 61 -7.21 27.41 -3.29
N VAL A 62 -7.37 26.14 -3.65
CA VAL A 62 -6.56 25.03 -3.13
C VAL A 62 -6.11 24.19 -4.31
N GLU A 63 -4.81 24.03 -4.46
CA GLU A 63 -4.18 23.24 -5.52
C GLU A 63 -3.19 22.23 -4.92
N HIS A 64 -2.94 21.14 -5.65
CA HIS A 64 -1.97 20.09 -5.31
C HIS A 64 -1.08 19.80 -6.52
N ASP A 65 0.18 19.43 -6.30
CA ASP A 65 1.05 18.91 -7.36
C ASP A 65 0.69 17.43 -7.64
N PRO A 66 0.15 17.09 -8.83
CA PRO A 66 -0.18 15.70 -9.16
C PRO A 66 1.06 14.79 -9.20
N GLU A 67 2.24 15.34 -9.48
CA GLU A 67 3.49 14.60 -9.50
C GLU A 67 3.94 14.25 -8.06
N GLU A 68 3.73 15.16 -7.11
CA GLU A 68 3.93 14.89 -5.67
C GLU A 68 3.00 13.80 -5.17
N ILE A 69 1.70 13.90 -5.48
CA ILE A 69 0.72 12.85 -5.13
C ILE A 69 1.20 11.49 -5.67
N ARG A 70 1.59 11.41 -6.95
CA ARG A 70 2.07 10.17 -7.57
C ARG A 70 3.34 9.62 -6.91
N ARG A 71 4.33 10.48 -6.60
CA ARG A 71 5.55 10.08 -5.89
C ARG A 71 5.22 9.54 -4.50
N ASN A 72 4.37 10.25 -3.77
CA ASN A 72 3.95 9.85 -2.43
C ASN A 72 3.22 8.51 -2.47
N THR A 73 2.30 8.28 -3.40
CA THR A 73 1.63 6.98 -3.59
C THR A 73 2.63 5.83 -3.71
N ARG A 74 3.63 5.95 -4.59
CA ARG A 74 4.65 4.90 -4.74
C ARG A 74 5.48 4.70 -3.48
N ARG A 75 5.82 5.79 -2.81
CA ARG A 75 6.65 5.74 -1.61
C ARG A 75 5.92 5.04 -0.46
N VAL A 76 4.66 5.39 -0.20
CA VAL A 76 3.89 4.74 0.87
C VAL A 76 3.61 3.27 0.57
N MET A 77 3.40 2.90 -0.69
CA MET A 77 3.27 1.49 -1.09
C MET A 77 4.55 0.71 -0.81
N ALA A 78 5.71 1.25 -1.20
CA ALA A 78 7.00 0.60 -1.00
C ALA A 78 7.34 0.48 0.49
N ASP A 79 7.13 1.55 1.27
CA ASP A 79 7.42 1.56 2.70
C ASP A 79 6.54 0.55 3.47
N ALA A 80 5.23 0.47 3.16
CA ALA A 80 4.33 -0.50 3.79
C ALA A 80 4.65 -1.96 3.41
N ALA A 81 4.99 -2.22 2.14
CA ALA A 81 5.39 -3.56 1.71
C ALA A 81 6.73 -3.99 2.33
N ALA A 82 7.69 -3.06 2.43
CA ALA A 82 9.00 -3.31 3.02
C ALA A 82 8.92 -3.61 4.53
N GLU A 83 7.98 -2.98 5.26
CA GLU A 83 7.75 -3.28 6.69
C GLU A 83 7.35 -4.74 6.92
N LEU A 84 6.62 -5.35 5.98
CA LEU A 84 6.17 -6.74 6.05
C LEU A 84 7.12 -7.73 5.37
N ASP A 85 8.18 -7.25 4.71
CA ASP A 85 9.06 -8.05 3.84
C ASP A 85 8.29 -8.85 2.78
N ILE A 86 7.27 -8.24 2.18
CA ILE A 86 6.44 -8.84 1.13
C ILE A 86 6.71 -8.22 -0.24
N ASN A 87 6.36 -8.96 -1.29
CA ASN A 87 6.48 -8.50 -2.67
C ASN A 87 5.12 -8.47 -3.38
N THR A 88 5.13 -8.09 -4.67
CA THR A 88 3.90 -7.94 -5.46
C THR A 88 3.10 -9.23 -5.65
N GLU A 89 3.74 -10.42 -5.57
CA GLU A 89 3.07 -11.71 -5.68
C GLU A 89 2.22 -12.04 -4.43
N ASP A 90 2.52 -11.38 -3.30
CA ASP A 90 1.78 -11.54 -2.04
C ASP A 90 0.53 -10.64 -1.98
N ILE A 91 0.41 -9.64 -2.85
CA ILE A 91 -0.75 -8.73 -2.92
C ILE A 91 -1.82 -9.34 -3.83
N ALA A 92 -3.01 -9.64 -3.29
CA ALA A 92 -4.13 -10.16 -4.07
C ALA A 92 -4.80 -9.08 -4.92
N ALA A 93 -4.95 -7.88 -4.38
CA ALA A 93 -5.60 -6.76 -5.04
C ALA A 93 -5.19 -5.42 -4.43
N VAL A 94 -5.40 -4.37 -5.21
CA VAL A 94 -5.21 -2.97 -4.78
C VAL A 94 -6.56 -2.27 -4.78
N GLY A 95 -6.97 -1.76 -3.63
CA GLY A 95 -8.08 -0.82 -3.48
C GLY A 95 -7.57 0.62 -3.59
N ILE A 96 -8.34 1.49 -4.23
CA ILE A 96 -8.03 2.92 -4.33
C ILE A 96 -9.24 3.71 -3.84
N THR A 97 -9.00 4.58 -2.88
CA THR A 97 -9.92 5.65 -2.49
C THR A 97 -9.18 6.98 -2.58
N ASN A 98 -9.91 8.04 -2.94
CA ASN A 98 -9.33 9.35 -3.18
C ASN A 98 -10.26 10.45 -2.67
N GLN A 99 -9.69 11.64 -2.45
CA GLN A 99 -10.48 12.86 -2.35
C GLN A 99 -11.25 13.01 -3.67
N ARG A 100 -12.57 13.11 -3.55
CA ARG A 100 -13.45 13.27 -4.71
C ARG A 100 -13.37 14.73 -5.18
N GLU A 101 -14.01 15.02 -6.31
CA GLU A 101 -14.12 16.34 -6.93
C GLU A 101 -12.80 16.98 -7.43
N THR A 102 -11.66 16.83 -6.74
CA THR A 102 -10.34 17.27 -7.21
C THR A 102 -10.07 16.73 -8.61
N THR A 103 -9.71 17.62 -9.53
CA THR A 103 -9.57 17.32 -10.94
C THR A 103 -8.15 17.61 -11.41
N ILE A 104 -7.54 16.63 -12.07
CA ILE A 104 -6.29 16.80 -12.82
C ILE A 104 -6.70 17.12 -14.26
N ILE A 105 -6.12 18.17 -14.84
CA ILE A 105 -6.38 18.65 -16.21
C ILE A 105 -5.20 18.38 -17.14
#